data_AF-A0A401TP00-F1
#
_entry.id   AF-A0A401TP00-F1
#
_cell.length_a   1.000
_cell.length_b   1.000
_cell.length_c   1.000
_cell.angle_alpha   90.00
_cell.angle_beta   90.00
_cell.angle_gamma   90.00
#
_symmetry.space_group_name_H-M   'P 1'
#
loop_
_entity.id
_entity.type
_entity.pdbx_description
1 polymer ?
#
loop_
_entity_poly.entity_id
_entity_poly.type
_entity_poly.pdbx_seq_one_letter_code
_entity_poly.pdbx_strand_id
1 'polypeptide(L)' 'MKKQLDKYAIEPTVYFGVVFYVPSISQLQQELTRFQYYLQLRKDILEGRIPCTLDQGIQLAGLAA' A
#
# COMPACT_ATOMS: atom_id res chain seq x y z
N MET A 1 -24.47 23.76 -24.45
CA MET A 1 -23.00 23.60 -24.29
C MET A 1 -22.55 22.98 -22.96
N LYS A 2 -23.36 22.94 -21.89
CA LYS A 2 -22.94 22.38 -20.57
C LYS A 2 -22.77 20.85 -20.52
N LYS A 3 -23.52 20.08 -21.32
CA LYS A 3 -23.54 18.60 -21.24
C LYS A 3 -22.35 17.87 -21.84
N GLN A 4 -21.37 18.58 -22.43
CA GLN A 4 -20.19 17.97 -23.05
C GLN A 4 -18.94 18.01 -22.17
N LEU A 5 -18.91 18.88 -21.13
CA LEU A 5 -17.77 18.98 -20.22
C LEU A 5 -17.75 17.85 -19.17
N ASP A 6 -18.93 17.42 -18.70
CA ASP A 6 -19.04 16.39 -17.66
C ASP A 6 -18.55 15.01 -18.12
N LYS A 7 -18.53 14.75 -19.44
CA LYS A 7 -18.09 13.46 -20.01
C LYS A 7 -16.58 13.20 -19.85
N TYR A 8 -15.81 14.26 -19.59
CA TYR A 8 -14.34 14.21 -19.44
C TYR A 8 -13.87 14.79 -18.09
N ALA A 9 -14.79 15.13 -17.19
CA ALA A 9 -14.46 15.52 -15.84
C ALA A 9 -14.03 14.26 -15.06
N ILE A 10 -12.74 13.93 -15.14
CA ILE A 10 -12.13 12.99 -14.21
C ILE A 10 -12.07 13.71 -12.87
N GLU A 11 -12.98 13.37 -11.95
CA GLU A 11 -12.83 13.79 -10.56
C GLU A 11 -11.51 13.22 -10.03
N PRO A 12 -10.60 14.06 -9.51
CA PRO A 12 -9.31 13.58 -9.04
C PRO A 12 -9.50 12.76 -7.78
N THR A 13 -9.35 11.45 -7.88
CA THR A 13 -9.35 10.54 -6.73
C THR A 13 -7.96 10.47 -6.13
N VAL A 14 -7.86 10.78 -4.84
CA VAL A 14 -6.63 10.61 -4.05
C VAL A 14 -6.76 9.41 -3.11
N TYR A 15 -5.66 8.72 -2.90
CA TYR A 15 -5.58 7.58 -1.99
C TYR A 15 -4.56 7.88 -0.91
N PHE A 16 -4.90 7.50 0.32
CA PHE A 16 -3.92 7.46 1.41
C PHE A 16 -3.00 6.26 1.20
N GLY A 17 -1.69 6.45 1.33
CA GLY A 17 -0.71 5.39 1.12
C GLY A 17 0.67 5.75 1.68
N VAL A 18 1.52 4.73 1.80
CA VAL A 18 2.91 4.91 2.25
C VAL A 18 3.77 5.32 1.08
N VAL A 19 4.51 6.42 1.24
CA VAL A 19 5.45 6.93 0.22
C VAL A 19 6.91 6.58 0.57
N PHE A 20 7.21 6.43 1.86
CA PHE A 20 8.55 6.12 2.36
C PHE A 20 8.53 4.88 3.26
N TYR A 21 9.32 3.89 2.89
CA TYR A 21 9.51 2.68 3.68
C TYR A 21 10.64 2.88 4.69
N VAL A 22 10.38 2.50 5.94
CA VAL A 22 11.36 2.54 7.03
C VAL A 22 12.10 1.21 7.15
N PRO A 23 13.40 1.21 7.52
CA PRO A 23 14.17 -0.02 7.70
C PRO A 23 13.78 -0.79 8.98
N SER A 24 13.09 -0.15 9.93
CA SER A 24 12.63 -0.80 11.16
C SER A 24 11.25 -0.29 11.58
N ILE A 25 10.33 -1.22 11.88
CA ILE A 25 8.97 -0.94 12.36
C ILE A 25 8.99 -0.18 13.69
N SER A 26 10.05 -0.30 14.50
CA SER A 26 10.21 0.43 15.77
C SER A 26 10.26 1.95 15.59
N GLN A 27 10.54 2.44 14.37
CA GLN A 27 10.49 3.87 14.06
C GLN A 27 9.05 4.40 13.98
N LEU A 28 8.06 3.52 13.78
CA LEU A 28 6.64 3.86 13.77
C LEU A 28 6.10 3.74 15.20
N GLN A 29 5.85 4.87 15.86
CA GLN A 29 5.38 4.89 17.25
C GLN A 29 3.92 4.49 17.41
N GLN A 30 3.07 4.93 16.47
CA GLN A 30 1.63 4.74 16.51
C GLN A 30 1.25 3.38 15.95
N GLU A 31 0.39 2.65 16.67
CA GLU A 31 -0.12 1.35 16.24
C GLU A 31 -0.92 1.43 14.94
N LEU A 32 -1.75 2.48 14.80
CA LEU A 32 -2.51 2.72 13.58
C LEU A 32 -1.59 2.85 12.35
N THR A 33 -0.49 3.58 12.49
CA THR A 33 0.49 3.78 11.41
C THR A 33 1.20 2.47 11.08
N ARG A 34 1.55 1.65 12.09
CA ARG A 34 2.10 0.30 11.86
C ARG A 34 1.12 -0.59 11.10
N PHE A 35 -0.16 -0.54 11.44
CA PHE A 35 -1.19 -1.31 10.75
C PHE A 35 -1.36 -0.88 9.29
N GLN A 36 -1.49 0.42 9.02
CA GLN A 36 -1.57 0.94 7.64
C GLN A 36 -0.31 0.62 6.83
N TYR A 37 0.86 0.70 7.46
CA TYR A 37 2.13 0.34 6.84
C TYR A 37 2.19 -1.14 6.45
N TYR A 38 1.73 -2.04 7.32
CA TYR A 38 1.64 -3.47 7.03
C TYR A 38 0.70 -3.74 5.84
N LEU A 39 -0.47 -3.11 5.80
CA LEU A 39 -1.42 -3.29 4.70
C LEU A 39 -0.83 -2.84 3.35
N GLN A 40 -0.16 -1.69 3.33
CA GLN A 40 0.50 -1.21 2.13
C GLN A 40 1.63 -2.14 1.70
N LEU A 41 2.49 -2.57 2.63
CA LEU A 41 3.60 -3.48 2.35
C LEU A 41 3.10 -4.81 1.75
N ARG A 42 2.06 -5.40 2.35
CA ARG A 42 1.43 -6.63 1.85
C ARG A 42 0.89 -6.43 0.43
N LYS A 43 0.18 -5.33 0.18
CA LYS A 43 -0.34 -5.00 -1.15
C LYS A 43 0.80 -4.85 -2.17
N ASP A 44 1.87 -4.15 -1.80
CA ASP A 44 3.00 -3.90 -2.68
C ASP A 44 3.80 -5.15 -3.01
N ILE A 45 3.91 -6.10 -2.07
CA ILE A 45 4.50 -7.42 -2.33
C ILE A 45 3.63 -8.22 -3.29
N LEU A 46 2.31 -8.26 -3.08
CA LEU A 46 1.37 -9.00 -3.92
C LEU A 46 1.28 -8.42 -5.34
N GLU A 47 1.38 -7.09 -5.48
CA GLU A 47 1.36 -6.40 -6.77
C GLU A 47 2.76 -6.35 -7.42
N GLY A 48 3.79 -6.93 -6.78
CA GLY A 48 5.15 -7.02 -7.31
C GLY A 48 5.93 -5.70 -7.32
N ARG A 49 5.42 -4.65 -6.63
CA ARG A 49 6.14 -3.38 -6.43
C ARG A 49 7.35 -3.55 -5.52
N ILE A 50 7.26 -4.44 -4.54
CA ILE A 50 8.37 -4.84 -3.68
C ILE A 50 8.79 -6.26 -4.07
N PRO A 51 10.03 -6.45 -4.57
CA PRO A 51 10.54 -7.78 -4.89
C PRO A 51 10.53 -8.67 -3.65
N CYS A 52 9.97 -9.87 -3.80
CA CYS A 52 9.89 -10.87 -2.77
C CYS A 52 10.19 -12.22 -3.40
N THR A 53 11.12 -13.00 -2.83
CA THR A 53 11.35 -14.37 -3.28
C THR A 53 10.19 -15.27 -2.86
N LEU A 54 10.04 -16.43 -3.51
CA LEU A 54 8.99 -17.38 -3.14
C LEU A 54 9.10 -17.81 -1.67
N ASP A 55 10.31 -18.10 -1.20
CA ASP A 55 10.56 -18.49 0.19
C ASP A 55 10.16 -17.37 1.17
N GLN A 56 10.53 -16.13 0.87
CA GLN A 56 10.12 -14.96 1.67
C GLN A 56 8.60 -14.79 1.67
N GLY A 57 7.95 -14.96 0.51
CA GLY A 57 6.50 -14.87 0.38
C GLY A 57 5.76 -15.92 1.20
N ILE A 58 6.25 -17.17 1.19
CA ILE A 58 5.71 -18.27 2.01
C ILE A 58 5.83 -17.95 3.50
N GLN A 59 7.01 -17.49 3.95
CA GLN A 59 7.22 -17.11 5.35
C GLN A 59 6.29 -15.95 5.77
N LEU A 60 6.19 -14.91 4.96
CA LEU A 60 5.32 -13.76 5.23
C LEU A 60 3.84 -14.16 5.25
N ALA A 61 3.41 -15.06 4.35
CA ALA A 61 2.05 -15.59 4.36
C ALA A 61 1.74 -16.41 5.62
N GLY A 62 2.70 -17.19 6.12
CA GLY A 62 2.56 -17.95 7.36
C GLY A 62 2.45 -17.08 8.61
N LEU A 63 3.08 -15.90 8.63
CA LEU A 63 3.01 -14.93 9.73
C LEU A 63 1.76 -14.04 9.69
N ALA A 64 1.10 -13.95 8.53
CA ALA A 64 -0.09 -13.14 8.30
C ALA A 64 -1.42 -13.85 8.66
N ALA A 65 -1.34 -15.04 9.26
CA ALA A 65 -2.47 -15.89 9.63
C ALA A 65 -3.25 -15.36 10.85
#